data_AF-A0ABD1WCL4-F1
#
_entry.id   AF-A0ABD1WCL4-F1
#
_cell.length_a   1.000
_cell.length_b   1.000
_cell.length_c   1.000
_cell.angle_alpha   90.00
_cell.angle_beta   90.00
_cell.angle_gamma   90.00
#
_symmetry.space_group_name_H-M   'P 1'
#
loop_
_entity.id
_entity.type
_entity.pdbx_description
1 polymer ?
#
loop_
_entity_poly.entity_id
_entity_poly.type
_entity_poly.pdbx_seq_one_letter_code
_entity_poly.pdbx_strand_id
1 'polypeptide(L)'
;MAQVAKLEEETVQQRKAVEKLKRKLESAKKDSEAEKLRADVRRLMIDFEALRVSAAASEEKLRRHMEDKRDKLNMFQAHQKSWKEGLALKDEELGLFTKIVETQGQSLAGLTSEEEGLRKKLLNYKEYRGKRALQR
;
A
#
# COMPACT_ATOMS: atom_id res chain seq x y z
N MET A 1 -13.77 -15.14 8.67
CA MET A 1 -14.66 -15.10 9.85
C MET A 1 -15.66 -16.27 9.83
N ALA A 2 -16.56 -16.37 8.84
CA ALA A 2 -17.55 -17.46 8.76
C ALA A 2 -16.99 -18.89 8.65
N GLN A 3 -15.82 -19.08 8.01
CA GLN A 3 -15.19 -20.41 7.88
C GLN A 3 -14.56 -20.94 9.19
N VAL A 4 -14.10 -20.05 10.07
CA VAL A 4 -13.46 -20.46 11.36
C VAL A 4 -14.53 -20.95 12.34
N ALA A 5 -15.65 -20.24 12.43
CA ALA A 5 -16.78 -20.64 13.25
C ALA A 5 -17.34 -22.02 12.85
N LYS A 6 -17.36 -22.32 11.55
CA LYS A 6 -17.81 -23.63 11.03
C LYS A 6 -16.85 -24.78 11.41
N LEU A 7 -15.54 -24.53 11.37
CA LEU A 7 -14.51 -25.50 11.78
C LEU A 7 -14.54 -25.77 13.29
N GLU A 8 -14.79 -24.75 14.10
CA GLU A 8 -14.97 -24.89 15.56
C GLU A 8 -16.24 -25.73 15.88
N GLU A 9 -17.32 -25.52 15.15
CA GLU A 9 -18.55 -26.28 15.34
C GLU A 9 -18.39 -27.77 14.94
N GLU A 10 -17.73 -28.04 13.82
CA GLU A 10 -17.40 -29.40 13.36
C GLU A 10 -16.46 -30.14 14.33
N THR A 11 -15.45 -29.46 14.90
CA THR A 11 -14.54 -30.05 15.89
C THR A 11 -15.21 -30.35 17.23
N VAL A 12 -16.14 -29.50 17.68
CA VAL A 12 -16.96 -29.76 18.88
C VAL A 12 -17.89 -30.96 18.65
N GLN A 13 -18.48 -31.08 17.47
CA GLN A 13 -19.32 -32.24 17.13
C GLN A 13 -18.50 -33.54 17.07
N GLN A 14 -17.31 -33.52 16.46
CA GLN A 14 -16.41 -34.67 16.43
C GLN A 14 -15.96 -35.11 17.83
N ARG A 15 -15.64 -34.17 18.73
CA ARG A 15 -15.31 -34.50 20.14
C ARG A 15 -16.45 -35.21 20.86
N LYS A 16 -17.68 -34.73 20.71
CA LYS A 16 -18.87 -35.37 21.30
C LYS A 16 -19.09 -36.79 20.74
N ALA A 17 -18.84 -36.99 19.45
CA ALA A 17 -18.95 -38.30 18.82
C ALA A 17 -17.92 -39.30 19.38
N VAL A 18 -16.66 -38.87 19.53
CA VAL A 18 -15.58 -39.67 20.13
C VAL A 18 -15.89 -40.03 21.58
N GLU A 19 -16.39 -39.08 22.37
CA GLU A 19 -16.74 -39.32 23.77
C GLU A 19 -17.87 -40.35 23.91
N LYS A 20 -18.89 -40.27 23.04
CA LYS A 20 -20.02 -41.20 23.01
C LYS A 20 -19.58 -42.61 22.63
N LEU A 21 -18.65 -42.76 21.68
CA LEU A 21 -18.07 -44.05 21.32
C LEU A 21 -17.21 -44.62 22.46
N LYS A 22 -16.46 -43.79 23.17
CA LYS A 22 -15.65 -44.19 24.33
C LYS A 22 -16.52 -44.81 25.45
N ARG A 23 -17.68 -44.21 25.74
CA ARG A 23 -18.65 -44.75 26.72
C ARG A 23 -19.30 -46.06 26.26
N LYS A 24 -19.63 -46.19 24.97
CA LYS A 24 -20.12 -47.46 24.40
C LYS A 24 -19.07 -48.56 24.50
N LEU A 25 -17.80 -48.23 24.30
CA LEU A 25 -16.67 -49.15 24.41
C LEU A 25 -16.53 -49.75 25.80
N GLU A 26 -16.67 -48.92 26.84
CA GLU A 26 -16.61 -49.36 28.24
C GLU A 26 -17.75 -50.32 28.60
N SER A 27 -18.93 -50.15 27.99
CA SER A 27 -20.10 -51.02 28.21
C SER A 27 -20.05 -52.36 27.46
N ALA A 28 -19.30 -52.46 26.36
CA ALA A 28 -19.33 -53.60 25.44
C ALA A 28 -18.40 -54.77 25.84
N LYS A 29 -18.22 -55.06 27.15
CA LYS A 29 -17.33 -56.11 27.71
C LYS A 29 -17.74 -57.58 27.40
N LYS A 30 -18.12 -57.88 26.15
CA LYS A 30 -18.12 -59.22 25.55
C LYS A 30 -17.21 -59.19 24.31
N ASP A 31 -16.30 -60.15 24.23
CA ASP A 31 -14.98 -59.95 23.65
C ASP A 31 -14.92 -59.54 22.16
N SER A 32 -15.93 -59.81 21.32
CA SER A 32 -15.88 -59.43 19.89
C SER A 32 -16.43 -58.04 19.56
N GLU A 33 -17.44 -57.55 20.29
CA GLU A 33 -17.98 -56.19 20.09
C GLU A 33 -17.03 -55.15 20.68
N ALA A 34 -16.44 -55.42 21.84
CA ALA A 34 -15.42 -54.57 22.45
C ALA A 34 -14.25 -54.31 21.50
N GLU A 35 -13.84 -55.34 20.76
CA GLU A 35 -12.66 -55.32 19.92
C GLU A 35 -12.90 -54.56 18.60
N LYS A 36 -14.09 -54.73 17.99
CA LYS A 36 -14.55 -53.89 16.87
C LYS A 36 -14.63 -52.42 17.27
N LEU A 37 -15.23 -52.12 18.42
CA LEU A 37 -15.37 -50.76 18.90
C LEU A 37 -13.99 -50.15 19.22
N ARG A 38 -13.00 -50.96 19.66
CA ARG A 38 -11.62 -50.50 19.90
C ARG A 38 -10.91 -50.19 18.58
N ALA A 39 -11.21 -50.95 17.53
CA ALA A 39 -10.71 -50.67 16.18
C ALA A 39 -11.31 -49.37 15.63
N ASP A 40 -12.62 -49.15 15.80
CA ASP A 40 -13.30 -47.93 15.36
C ASP A 40 -12.77 -46.68 16.09
N VAL A 41 -12.57 -46.77 17.42
CA VAL A 41 -11.97 -45.68 18.20
C VAL A 41 -10.54 -45.37 17.74
N ARG A 42 -9.72 -46.40 17.48
CA ARG A 42 -8.36 -46.20 16.95
C ARG A 42 -8.37 -45.54 15.58
N ARG A 43 -9.29 -45.95 14.70
CA ARG A 43 -9.45 -45.35 13.37
C ARG A 43 -9.85 -43.88 13.46
N LEU A 44 -10.83 -43.55 14.30
CA LEU A 44 -11.25 -42.16 14.54
C LEU A 44 -10.13 -41.29 15.12
N MET A 45 -9.28 -41.84 15.99
CA MET A 45 -8.11 -41.11 16.50
C MET A 45 -7.09 -40.81 15.39
N ILE A 46 -6.86 -41.75 14.47
CA ILE A 46 -5.99 -41.55 13.31
C ILE A 46 -6.57 -40.47 12.39
N ASP A 47 -7.87 -40.56 12.08
CA ASP A 47 -8.55 -39.59 11.22
C ASP A 47 -8.54 -38.19 11.86
N PHE A 48 -8.72 -38.09 13.18
CA PHE A 48 -8.64 -36.83 13.92
C PHE A 48 -7.22 -36.24 13.88
N GLU A 49 -6.18 -37.05 14.08
CA GLU A 49 -4.80 -36.55 14.02
C GLU A 49 -4.43 -36.13 12.60
N ALA A 50 -4.88 -36.86 11.57
CA ALA A 50 -4.70 -36.48 10.18
C ALA A 50 -5.36 -35.12 9.86
N LEU A 51 -6.59 -34.90 10.33
CA LEU A 51 -7.28 -33.62 10.21
C LEU A 51 -6.55 -32.50 10.96
N ARG A 52 -6.05 -32.77 12.17
CA ARG A 52 -5.29 -31.80 12.98
C ARG A 52 -4.02 -31.35 12.28
N VAL A 53 -3.25 -32.29 11.73
CA VAL A 53 -2.02 -32.01 10.99
C VAL A 53 -2.33 -31.21 9.71
N SER A 54 -3.38 -31.60 8.99
CA SER A 54 -3.81 -30.87 7.79
C SER A 54 -4.24 -29.44 8.10
N ALA A 55 -5.03 -29.24 9.16
CA ALA A 55 -5.46 -27.92 9.62
C ALA A 55 -4.25 -27.04 10.00
N ALA A 56 -3.30 -27.56 10.78
CA ALA A 56 -2.09 -26.84 11.15
C ALA A 56 -1.25 -26.44 9.92
N ALA A 57 -1.11 -27.33 8.93
CA ALA A 57 -0.42 -27.02 7.68
C ALA A 57 -1.14 -25.92 6.88
N SER A 58 -2.47 -25.94 6.85
CA SER A 58 -3.28 -24.92 6.18
C SER A 58 -3.18 -23.56 6.88
N GLU A 59 -3.16 -23.55 8.22
CA GLU A 59 -3.00 -22.36 9.04
C GLU A 59 -1.62 -21.73 8.84
N GLU A 60 -0.56 -22.54 8.85
CA GLU A 60 0.80 -22.06 8.58
C GLU A 60 0.93 -21.48 7.16
N LYS A 61 0.29 -22.11 6.16
CA LYS A 61 0.25 -21.57 4.80
C LYS A 61 -0.48 -20.21 4.75
N LEU A 62 -1.61 -20.09 5.45
CA LEU A 62 -2.35 -18.84 5.54
C LEU A 62 -1.53 -17.76 6.27
N ARG A 63 -0.84 -18.12 7.37
CA ARG A 63 0.04 -17.23 8.13
C ARG A 63 1.14 -16.66 7.24
N ARG A 64 1.85 -17.51 6.50
CA ARG A 64 2.88 -17.08 5.53
C ARG A 64 2.31 -16.18 4.43
N HIS A 65 1.11 -16.48 3.93
CA HIS A 65 0.48 -15.63 2.93
C HIS A 65 0.13 -14.24 3.49
N MET A 66 -0.39 -14.18 4.71
CA MET A 66 -0.70 -12.91 5.37
C MET A 66 0.57 -12.10 5.69
N GLU A 67 1.67 -12.78 6.05
CA GLU A 67 2.99 -12.18 6.26
C GLU A 67 3.53 -11.56 4.96
N ASP A 68 3.54 -12.31 3.86
CA ASP A 68 3.93 -11.80 2.54
C ASP A 68 3.08 -10.59 2.09
N LYS A 69 1.77 -10.63 2.35
CA LYS A 69 0.88 -9.49 2.05
C LYS A 69 1.18 -8.27 2.92
N ARG A 70 1.48 -8.48 4.20
CA ARG A 70 1.88 -7.41 5.11
C ARG A 70 3.20 -6.77 4.66
N ASP A 71 4.18 -7.57 4.27
CA ASP A 71 5.48 -7.06 3.81
C ASP A 71 5.33 -6.24 2.53
N LYS A 72 4.53 -6.71 1.57
CA LYS A 72 4.20 -5.96 0.34
C LYS A 72 3.48 -4.65 0.66
N LEU A 73 2.56 -4.64 1.61
CA LEU A 73 1.87 -3.43 2.05
C LEU A 73 2.84 -2.43 2.67
N ASN A 74 3.76 -2.90 3.53
CA ASN A 74 4.78 -2.06 4.15
C ASN A 74 5.71 -1.45 3.12
N MET A 75 6.18 -2.24 2.13
CA MET A 75 6.99 -1.74 1.02
C MET A 75 6.24 -0.68 0.20
N PHE A 76 4.96 -0.93 -0.11
CA PHE A 76 4.14 0.02 -0.85
C PHE A 76 3.96 1.33 -0.08
N GLN A 77 3.73 1.28 1.24
CA GLN A 77 3.62 2.47 2.08
C GLN A 77 4.94 3.26 2.15
N ALA A 78 6.08 2.57 2.23
CA ALA A 78 7.39 3.21 2.18
C ALA A 78 7.61 3.92 0.83
N HIS A 79 7.25 3.28 -0.28
CA HIS A 79 7.30 3.89 -1.62
C HIS A 79 6.39 5.10 -1.73
N GLN A 80 5.15 5.01 -1.23
CA GLN A 80 4.20 6.13 -1.23
C GLN A 80 4.75 7.32 -0.44
N LYS A 81 5.38 7.08 0.71
CA LYS A 81 6.02 8.14 1.51
C LYS A 81 7.16 8.80 0.73
N SER A 82 8.06 8.00 0.15
CA SER A 82 9.17 8.51 -0.66
C SER A 82 8.69 9.32 -1.87
N TRP A 83 7.62 8.89 -2.54
CA TRP A 83 7.01 9.65 -3.63
C TRP A 83 6.43 10.99 -3.18
N LYS A 84 5.77 11.04 -2.02
CA LYS A 84 5.26 12.32 -1.48
C LYS A 84 6.40 13.28 -1.15
N GLU A 85 7.48 12.80 -0.56
CA GLU A 85 8.68 13.60 -0.29
C GLU A 85 9.31 14.09 -1.60
N GLY A 86 9.41 13.23 -2.62
CA GLY A 86 9.91 13.62 -3.94
C GLY A 86 9.02 14.66 -4.64
N LEU A 87 7.69 14.54 -4.50
CA LEU A 87 6.75 15.52 -5.04
C LEU A 87 6.93 16.89 -4.37
N ALA A 88 7.05 16.91 -3.03
CA ALA A 88 7.26 18.15 -2.28
C ALA A 88 8.56 18.86 -2.71
N LEU A 89 9.65 18.12 -2.91
CA LEU A 89 10.90 18.67 -3.44
C LEU A 89 10.71 19.27 -4.84
N LYS A 90 9.92 18.63 -5.71
CA LYS A 90 9.61 19.17 -7.04
C LYS A 90 8.74 20.42 -6.98
N ASP A 91 7.80 20.49 -6.04
CA ASP A 91 7.02 21.71 -5.83
C ASP A 91 7.90 22.87 -5.33
N GLU A 92 8.88 22.60 -4.45
CA GLU A 92 9.87 23.59 -4.03
C GLU A 92 10.75 24.07 -5.19
N GLU A 93 11.26 23.15 -6.01
CA GLU A 93 12.04 23.48 -7.23
C GLU A 93 11.22 24.34 -8.20
N LEU A 94 9.95 24.00 -8.44
CA LEU A 94 9.04 24.79 -9.28
C LEU A 94 8.78 26.18 -8.70
N GLY A 95 8.66 26.29 -7.37
CA GLY A 95 8.53 27.58 -6.69
C GLY A 95 9.76 28.46 -6.88
N LEU A 96 10.97 27.90 -6.80
CA LEU A 96 12.22 28.62 -7.08
C LEU A 96 12.30 29.04 -8.56
N PHE A 97 11.96 28.14 -9.48
CA PHE A 97 11.96 28.45 -10.91
C PHE A 97 10.99 29.59 -11.26
N THR A 98 9.79 29.59 -10.68
CA THR A 98 8.79 30.65 -10.87
C THR A 98 9.35 32.01 -10.43
N LYS A 99 9.99 32.08 -9.25
CA LYS A 99 10.64 33.32 -8.76
C LYS A 99 11.74 33.83 -9.69
N ILE A 100 12.55 32.92 -10.25
CA ILE A 100 13.60 33.29 -11.20
C ILE A 100 12.97 33.90 -12.46
N VAL A 101 11.95 33.26 -13.02
CA VAL A 101 11.24 33.75 -14.21
C VAL A 101 10.59 35.11 -13.95
N GLU A 102 9.95 35.30 -12.80
CA GLU A 102 9.37 36.59 -12.41
C GLU A 102 10.43 37.68 -12.32
N THR A 103 11.57 37.39 -11.69
CA THR A 103 12.68 38.34 -11.53
C THR A 103 13.28 38.73 -12.88
N GLN A 104 13.49 37.76 -13.77
CA GLN A 104 13.99 38.01 -15.12
C GLN A 104 12.97 38.77 -15.97
N GLY A 105 11.68 38.45 -15.85
CA GLY A 105 10.60 39.15 -16.53
C GLY A 105 10.52 40.63 -16.14
N GLN A 106 10.64 40.93 -14.84
CA GLN A 106 10.71 42.31 -14.34
C GLN A 106 11.95 43.05 -14.86
N SER A 107 13.11 42.37 -14.89
CA SER A 107 14.36 42.96 -15.39
C SER A 107 14.26 43.32 -16.88
N LEU A 108 13.69 42.42 -17.69
CA LEU A 108 13.44 42.66 -19.12
C LEU A 108 12.44 43.79 -19.36
N ALA A 109 11.36 43.85 -18.56
CA ALA A 109 10.41 44.96 -18.61
C ALA A 109 11.07 46.31 -18.29
N GLY A 110 12.00 46.34 -17.34
CA GLY A 110 12.81 47.54 -17.05
C GLY A 110 13.66 47.98 -18.25
N LEU A 111 14.43 47.05 -18.82
CA LEU A 111 15.30 47.33 -19.97
C LEU A 111 14.51 47.83 -21.19
N THR A 112 13.37 47.22 -21.50
CA THR A 112 12.51 47.66 -22.63
C THR A 112 11.98 49.08 -22.43
N SER A 113 11.55 49.43 -21.21
CA SER A 113 11.13 50.80 -20.88
C SER A 113 12.27 51.81 -21.01
N GLU A 114 13.48 51.46 -20.56
CA GLU A 114 14.66 52.31 -20.71
C GLU A 114 15.02 52.53 -22.20
N GLU A 115 14.97 51.47 -23.01
CA GLU A 115 15.22 51.54 -24.44
C GLU A 115 14.22 52.47 -25.14
N GLU A 116 12.93 52.36 -24.83
CA GLU A 116 11.89 53.27 -25.36
C GLU A 116 12.15 54.73 -24.97
N GLY A 117 12.59 54.97 -23.73
CA GLY A 117 12.97 56.30 -23.26
C GLY A 117 14.15 56.88 -24.04
N LEU A 118 15.19 56.08 -24.30
CA LEU A 118 16.34 56.48 -25.11
C LEU A 118 15.94 56.75 -26.57
N ARG A 119 15.07 55.92 -27.16
CA ARG A 119 14.53 56.13 -28.51
C ARG A 119 13.82 57.48 -28.65
N LYS A 120 12.99 57.86 -27.67
CA LYS A 120 12.33 59.18 -27.65
C LYS A 120 13.33 60.33 -27.54
N LYS A 121 14.34 60.22 -26.67
CA LYS A 121 15.40 61.24 -26.53
C LYS A 121 16.18 61.42 -27.83
N LEU A 122 16.53 60.32 -28.50
CA LEU A 122 17.23 60.35 -29.79
C LEU A 122 16.41 60.98 -30.90
N LEU A 123 15.10 60.70 -30.96
CA LEU A 123 14.20 61.32 -31.93
C LEU A 123 14.14 62.84 -31.75
N ASN A 124 13.92 63.29 -30.51
CA ASN A 124 13.89 64.71 -30.17
C ASN A 124 15.19 65.42 -30.52
N TYR A 125 16.34 64.77 -30.29
CA TYR A 125 17.64 65.32 -30.67
C TYR A 125 17.79 65.48 -32.18
N LYS A 126 17.35 64.50 -32.98
CA LYS A 126 17.34 64.57 -34.45
C LYS A 126 16.44 65.73 -34.94
N GLU A 127 15.25 65.88 -34.38
CA GLU A 127 14.32 66.96 -34.72
C GLU A 127 14.90 68.34 -34.40
N TYR A 128 15.49 68.51 -33.20
CA TYR A 128 16.13 69.75 -32.80
C TYR A 128 17.24 70.16 -33.77
N ARG A 129 18.10 69.21 -34.16
CA ARG A 129 19.17 69.46 -35.15
C ARG A 129 18.61 69.84 -36.52
N GLY A 130 17.51 69.23 -36.96
CA GLY A 130 16.83 69.58 -38.22
C GLY A 130 16.25 70.99 -38.22
N LYS A 131 15.51 71.36 -37.17
CA LYS A 131 14.98 72.73 -37.00
C LYS A 131 16.09 73.78 -36.97
N ARG A 132 17.21 73.46 -36.32
CA ARG A 132 18.39 74.35 -36.26
C ARG A 132 19.10 74.51 -37.61
N ALA A 133 19.07 73.50 -38.47
CA ALA A 133 19.64 73.60 -39.81
C ALA A 133 18.80 74.46 -40.75
N LEU A 134 17.46 74.44 -40.61
CA LEU A 134 16.54 75.28 -41.39
C LEU A 134 16.51 76.76 -40.94
N GLN A 135 16.95 77.03 -39.71
CA GLN A 135 17.10 78.40 -39.17
C GLN A 135 18.40 79.08 -39.61
N ARG A 136 19.33 78.34 -40.23
CA ARG A 136 20.57 78.87 -40.81
C ARG A 136 20.42 79.03 -42.30
#